data_AF-A0A2R7R547-F1
#
_entry.id   AF-A0A2R7R547-F1
#
_cell.length_a   1.000
_cell.length_b   1.000
_cell.length_c   1.000
_cell.angle_alpha   90.00
_cell.angle_beta   90.00
_cell.angle_gamma   90.00
#
_symmetry.space_group_name_H-M   'P 1'
#
loop_
_entity.id
_entity.type
_entity.pdbx_description
1 polymer ?
#
loop_
_entity_poly.entity_id
_entity_poly.type
_entity_poly.pdbx_seq_one_letter_code
_entity_poly.pdbx_strand_id
1 'polypeptide(L)'
;MQAADTETLLAMKIAAERDKDTLDIARLLRRLNITNAAEAVDLAYDKYGDHSIPLAAGRENYLIVVDDALDAVTTLEPQPELESDE
;
A
#
# COMPACT_ATOMS: atom_id res chain seq x y z
N MET A 1 -6.63 -9.32 -20.00
CA MET A 1 -6.44 -9.23 -18.53
C MET A 1 -6.14 -7.78 -18.22
N GLN A 2 -7.06 -7.05 -17.59
CA GLN A 2 -6.71 -5.74 -17.02
C GLN A 2 -5.82 -6.02 -15.81
N ALA A 3 -4.56 -5.59 -15.85
CA ALA A 3 -3.76 -5.53 -14.64
C ALA A 3 -4.45 -4.57 -13.68
N ALA A 4 -4.58 -4.96 -12.41
CA ALA A 4 -5.11 -4.06 -11.39
C ALA A 4 -4.21 -2.83 -11.30
N ASP A 5 -4.82 -1.64 -11.23
CA ASP A 5 -4.06 -0.40 -11.05
C ASP A 5 -3.32 -0.45 -9.71
N THR A 6 -2.24 0.33 -9.60
CA THR A 6 -1.34 0.30 -8.43
C THR A 6 -2.08 0.59 -7.12
N GLU A 7 -3.10 1.45 -7.18
CA GLU A 7 -4.04 1.76 -6.09
C GLU A 7 -4.84 0.53 -5.64
N THR A 8 -5.40 -0.23 -6.59
CA THR A 8 -6.14 -1.46 -6.30
C THR A 8 -5.22 -2.51 -5.69
N LEU A 9 -3.97 -2.62 -6.17
CA LEU A 9 -2.97 -3.52 -5.57
C LEU A 9 -2.63 -3.13 -4.13
N LEU A 10 -2.44 -1.84 -3.85
CA LEU A 10 -2.22 -1.35 -2.49
C LEU A 10 -3.40 -1.71 -1.58
N ALA A 11 -4.62 -1.44 -2.05
CA ALA A 11 -5.83 -1.77 -1.32
C ALA A 11 -5.93 -3.29 -1.03
N MET A 12 -5.58 -4.14 -2.00
CA MET A 12 -5.53 -5.59 -1.83
C MET A 12 -4.50 -6.05 -0.79
N LYS A 13 -3.33 -5.42 -0.76
CA LYS A 13 -2.27 -5.73 0.20
C LYS A 13 -2.68 -5.33 1.62
N ILE A 14 -3.28 -4.15 1.79
CA ILE A 14 -3.80 -3.68 3.07
C ILE A 14 -4.92 -4.61 3.56
N ALA A 15 -5.88 -4.93 2.69
CA ALA A 15 -7.01 -5.81 3.01
C ALA A 15 -6.60 -7.23 3.40
N ALA A 16 -5.46 -7.71 2.91
CA ALA A 16 -4.96 -9.05 3.19
C ALA A 16 -4.36 -9.22 4.59
N GLU A 17 -4.02 -8.11 5.28
CA GLU A 17 -3.42 -8.09 6.64
C GLU A 17 -2.28 -9.10 6.83
N ARG A 18 -1.37 -9.22 5.85
CA ARG A 18 -0.26 -10.17 5.96
C ARG A 18 0.99 -9.44 6.41
N ASP A 19 1.62 -9.92 7.49
CA ASP A 19 2.90 -9.41 8.01
C ASP A 19 4.02 -9.41 6.95
N LYS A 20 3.94 -10.27 5.93
CA LYS A 20 4.92 -10.34 4.83
C LYS A 20 4.73 -9.26 3.77
N ASP A 21 3.60 -8.54 3.79
CA ASP A 21 3.25 -7.54 2.81
C ASP A 21 3.70 -6.13 3.19
N THR A 22 4.21 -5.89 4.41
CA THR A 22 4.66 -4.56 4.87
C THR A 22 5.66 -3.90 3.91
N LEU A 23 6.65 -4.66 3.41
CA LEU A 23 7.64 -4.15 2.46
C LEU A 23 7.04 -3.85 1.08
N ASP A 24 6.06 -4.64 0.65
CA ASP A 24 5.36 -4.43 -0.61
C ASP A 24 4.42 -3.22 -0.51
N ILE A 25 3.71 -3.06 0.61
CA ILE A 25 2.90 -1.89 0.95
C ILE A 25 3.79 -0.64 0.94
N ALA A 26 4.94 -0.68 1.61
CA ALA A 26 5.91 0.42 1.63
C ALA A 26 6.34 0.84 0.20
N ARG A 27 6.66 -0.12 -0.66
CA ARG A 27 7.01 0.17 -2.06
C ARG A 27 5.86 0.80 -2.84
N LEU A 28 4.63 0.33 -2.63
CA LEU A 28 3.44 0.86 -3.28
C LEU A 28 3.13 2.29 -2.79
N LEU A 29 3.21 2.54 -1.49
CA LEU A 29 3.05 3.87 -0.89
C LEU A 29 4.06 4.86 -1.45
N ARG A 30 5.35 4.48 -1.52
CA ARG A 30 6.39 5.31 -2.12
C ARG A 30 6.12 5.61 -3.60
N ARG A 31 5.66 4.63 -4.38
CA ARG A 31 5.33 4.82 -5.80
C ARG A 31 4.13 5.75 -6.01
N LEU A 32 3.14 5.68 -5.12
CA LEU A 32 1.95 6.53 -5.14
C LEU A 32 2.19 7.88 -4.44
N ASN A 33 3.39 8.10 -3.89
CA ASN A 33 3.76 9.27 -3.12
C ASN A 33 2.83 9.55 -1.93
N ILE A 34 2.29 8.48 -1.33
CA ILE A 34 1.43 8.56 -0.15
C ILE A 34 2.32 8.54 1.09
N THR A 35 2.21 9.59 1.90
CA THR A 35 2.99 9.75 3.13
C THR A 35 2.13 9.72 4.39
N ASN A 36 0.83 9.44 4.25
CA ASN A 36 -0.13 9.45 5.34
C ASN A 36 -0.93 8.14 5.36
N ALA A 37 -0.92 7.45 6.51
CA ALA A 37 -1.62 6.19 6.67
C ALA A 37 -3.14 6.34 6.46
N ALA A 38 -3.73 7.44 6.93
CA ALA A 38 -5.16 7.68 6.75
C ALA A 38 -5.54 7.80 5.27
N GLU A 39 -4.70 8.46 4.46
CA GLU A 39 -4.92 8.62 3.03
C GLU A 39 -4.85 7.28 2.28
N ALA A 40 -3.86 6.44 2.61
CA ALA A 40 -3.75 5.11 2.03
C ALA A 40 -4.94 4.20 2.40
N VAL A 41 -5.39 4.27 3.65
CA VAL A 41 -6.54 3.50 4.12
C VAL A 41 -7.82 4.01 3.47
N ASP A 42 -8.03 5.33 3.39
CA ASP A 42 -9.19 5.90 2.71
C ASP A 42 -9.22 5.52 1.23
N LEU A 43 -8.07 5.50 0.55
CA LEU A 43 -7.95 4.99 -0.82
C LEU A 43 -8.30 3.49 -0.91
N ALA A 44 -7.89 2.69 0.08
CA ALA A 44 -8.27 1.29 0.12
C ALA A 44 -9.79 1.10 0.28
N TYR A 45 -10.42 1.89 1.17
CA TYR A 45 -11.87 1.90 1.36
C TYR A 45 -12.62 2.41 0.14
N ASP A 46 -12.11 3.42 -0.56
CA ASP A 46 -12.70 3.95 -1.80
C ASP A 46 -12.73 2.87 -2.89
N LYS A 47 -11.59 2.23 -3.15
CA LYS A 47 -11.51 1.13 -4.13
C LYS A 47 -12.33 -0.09 -3.74
N TYR A 48 -12.28 -0.51 -2.49
CA TYR A 48 -13.04 -1.69 -2.03
C TYR A 48 -14.54 -1.41 -1.90
N GLY A 49 -14.92 -0.18 -1.57
CA GLY A 49 -16.29 0.31 -1.57
C GLY A 49 -16.92 0.26 -2.95
N ASP A 50 -16.17 0.65 -3.98
CA ASP A 50 -16.59 0.53 -5.38
C ASP A 50 -16.62 -0.93 -5.88
N HIS A 51 -15.74 -1.79 -5.37
CA HIS A 51 -15.67 -3.20 -5.77
C HIS A 51 -16.50 -4.15 -4.88
N SER A 52 -17.23 -3.65 -3.88
CA SER A 52 -18.09 -4.44 -2.98
C SER A 52 -17.38 -5.59 -2.24
N ILE A 53 -16.08 -5.45 -1.97
CA ILE A 53 -15.35 -6.44 -1.17
C ILE A 53 -15.32 -5.96 0.29
N PRO A 54 -15.87 -6.72 1.24
CA PRO A 54 -15.85 -6.32 2.64
C PRO A 54 -14.42 -6.40 3.16
N LEU A 55 -13.93 -5.27 3.67
CA LEU A 55 -12.73 -5.24 4.49
C LEU A 55 -13.02 -6.00 5.80
N ALA A 56 -12.26 -7.06 6.04
CA ALA A 56 -12.54 -8.05 7.09
C ALA A 56 -12.26 -7.50 8.51
N ALA A 57 -11.41 -6.48 8.61
CA ALA A 57 -11.01 -5.87 9.88
C ALA A 57 -11.47 -4.42 9.98
N GLY A 58 -11.39 -3.88 11.21
CA GLY A 58 -11.69 -2.48 11.47
C GLY A 58 -10.62 -1.56 10.87
N ARG A 59 -11.03 -0.34 10.50
CA ARG A 59 -10.14 0.71 9.95
C ARG A 59 -8.86 0.90 10.76
N GLU A 60 -8.94 0.75 12.07
CA GLU A 60 -7.82 0.88 13.01
C GLU A 60 -6.70 -0.15 12.76
N ASN A 61 -7.03 -1.39 12.42
CA ASN A 61 -6.01 -2.39 12.09
C ASN A 61 -5.24 -2.01 10.83
N TYR A 62 -5.95 -1.52 9.82
CA TYR A 62 -5.31 -1.08 8.57
C TYR A 62 -4.42 0.13 8.77
N LEU A 63 -4.80 1.06 9.65
CA LEU A 63 -3.95 2.19 9.99
C LEU A 63 -2.62 1.71 10.58
N ILE A 64 -2.64 0.74 11.49
CA ILE A 64 -1.42 0.19 12.10
C ILE A 64 -0.51 -0.43 11.04
N VAL A 65 -1.06 -1.29 10.18
CA VAL A 65 -0.28 -1.97 9.12
C VAL A 65 0.36 -0.97 8.15
N VAL A 66 -0.36 0.10 7.82
CA VAL A 66 0.14 1.13 6.91
C VAL A 66 1.16 2.03 7.58
N ASP A 67 0.99 2.36 8.86
CA ASP A 67 1.94 3.16 9.63
C ASP A 67 3.29 2.42 9.73
N ASP A 68 3.27 1.13 10.07
CA ASP A 68 4.46 0.26 10.07
C ASP A 68 5.14 0.22 8.69
N ALA A 69 4.35 0.22 7.61
CA ALA A 69 4.87 0.24 6.25
C ALA A 69 5.46 1.60 5.88
N LEU A 70 4.88 2.73 6.33
CA LEU A 70 5.43 4.07 6.13
C LEU A 70 6.76 4.24 6.86
N ASP A 71 6.86 3.75 8.10
CA ASP A 71 8.12 3.71 8.83
C ASP A 71 9.15 2.89 8.04
N ALA A 72 8.76 1.75 7.48
CA ALA A 72 9.63 0.98 6.60
C ALA A 72 10.06 1.77 5.35
N VAL A 73 9.20 2.60 4.74
CA VAL A 73 9.56 3.48 3.60
C VAL A 73 10.74 4.38 3.95
N THR A 74 10.77 4.94 5.16
CA THR A 74 11.85 5.83 5.59
C THR A 74 13.19 5.11 5.74
N THR A 75 13.16 3.78 5.95
CA THR A 75 14.33 2.92 6.12
C THR A 75 14.74 2.18 4.85
N LEU A 76 13.89 2.19 3.82
CA LEU A 76 14.21 1.63 2.52
C LEU A 76 15.37 2.42 1.90
N GLU A 77 16.50 1.75 1.66
CA GLU A 77 17.55 2.33 0.82
C GLU A 77 16.94 2.77 -0.53
N PRO A 78 17.38 3.91 -1.09
CA PRO A 78 16.98 4.29 -2.44
C PRO A 78 17.26 3.09 -3.33
N GLN A 79 16.22 2.53 -3.97
CA GLN A 79 16.47 1.57 -5.03
C GLN A 79 17.45 2.22 -5.99
N PRO A 80 18.58 1.59 -6.35
CA PRO A 80 19.41 2.13 -7.40
C PRO A 80 18.47 2.33 -8.59
N GLU A 81 18.26 3.59 -8.95
CA GLU A 81 17.75 3.93 -10.27
C GLU A 81 18.61 3.10 -11.20
N LEU A 82 17.99 2.16 -11.91
CA LEU A 82 18.71 1.40 -12.91
C LEU A 82 19.34 2.45 -13.81
N GLU A 83 20.65 2.66 -13.64
CA GLU A 83 21.47 3.41 -14.57
C GLU A 83 21.12 2.79 -15.91
N SER A 84 20.40 3.58 -16.67
CA SER A 84 20.10 3.28 -18.06
C SER A 84 21.44 3.52 -18.74
N ASP A 85 22.33 2.52 -18.66
CA ASP A 85 23.58 2.50 -19.39
C ASP A 85 23.24 2.63 -20.88
N GLU A 86 23.60 3.81 -21.39
CA GLU A 86 23.84 4.28 -22.77
C GLU A 86 23.13 3.60 -23.96
#